data_AF-A0A8H7G0Q9-F1
#
_entry.id   AF-A0A8H7G0Q9-F1
#
_cell.length_a   1.000
_cell.length_b   1.000
_cell.length_c   1.000
_cell.angle_alpha   90.00
_cell.angle_beta   90.00
_cell.angle_gamma   90.00
#
_symmetry.space_group_name_H-M   'P 1'
#
loop_
_entity.id
_entity.type
_entity.pdbx_description
1 polymer ?
#
loop_
_entity_poly.entity_id
_entity_poly.type
_entity_poly.pdbx_seq_one_letter_code
_entity_poly.pdbx_strand_id
1 'polypeptide(L)'
;MNRYWENLGNRIRHLLSGGLINILALADPQDAQPDTATNAANPPPTPFSFSAADWHTAGASPLNLMRGSNTATHYLGLDEWGELKTGRCTWDKVPARPFESTISGRVFAPIAQWSTQTLFKTNADVHLQNGDKCTIGQFVIAKHGDANFGGTVTARVEEILQLQGSPSERSGMPDFILIRIAASDHADDIYRMPQLSLKNQYYLVEFKDVLCTVNVQHNCSANSCTTAKTRPVFQEREITESVRDAVHHVGAPFDLVLNTAQMRDAIHVQQFRVPCVVLDEVAEERIIEASVRREIDVRKVRSAAKAVQAAAGGTANKRAGAPAHPQRLRVLKESGSARGK
;
A
#
# COMPACT_ATOMS: atom_id res chain seq x y z
N MET A 1 4.30 -4.56 19.85
CA MET A 1 4.75 -3.15 19.96
C MET A 1 5.09 -2.49 18.62
N ASN A 2 5.66 -3.17 17.61
CA ASN A 2 6.06 -2.51 16.34
C ASN A 2 4.92 -2.05 15.38
N ARG A 3 3.73 -2.67 15.38
CA ARG A 3 2.64 -2.30 14.44
C ARG A 3 2.01 -0.92 14.71
N TYR A 4 2.13 -0.39 15.93
CA TYR A 4 1.58 0.93 16.25
C TYR A 4 2.40 2.07 15.63
N TRP A 5 3.71 1.89 15.50
CA TRP A 5 4.61 2.92 14.97
C TRP A 5 4.49 3.11 13.45
N GLU A 6 4.26 2.03 12.70
CA GLU A 6 4.08 2.10 11.24
C GLU A 6 2.82 2.90 10.85
N ASN A 7 1.73 2.76 11.62
CA ASN A 7 0.50 3.52 11.39
C ASN A 7 0.63 5.01 11.74
N LEU A 8 1.44 5.34 12.76
CA LEU A 8 1.64 6.72 13.17
C LEU A 8 2.43 7.52 12.12
N GLY A 9 3.48 6.93 11.54
CA GLY A 9 4.27 7.56 10.49
C GLY A 9 3.45 7.89 9.24
N ASN A 10 2.53 7.01 8.84
CA ASN A 10 1.62 7.27 7.72
C ASN A 10 0.61 8.39 8.01
N ARG A 11 0.07 8.44 9.23
CA ARG A 11 -0.83 9.53 9.65
C ARG A 11 -0.11 10.87 9.70
N ILE A 12 1.11 10.90 10.23
CA ILE A 12 1.94 12.11 10.28
C ILE A 12 2.24 12.58 8.85
N ARG A 13 2.65 11.68 7.94
CA ARG A 13 2.86 12.04 6.53
C ARG A 13 1.61 12.59 5.87
N HIS A 14 0.45 11.93 6.04
CA HIS A 14 -0.82 12.39 5.49
C HIS A 14 -1.17 13.80 5.95
N LEU A 15 -1.06 14.06 7.25
CA LEU A 15 -1.30 15.38 7.84
C LEU A 15 -0.33 16.45 7.29
N LEU A 16 0.96 16.12 7.28
CA LEU A 16 2.02 17.04 6.88
C LEU A 16 2.07 17.28 5.37
N SER A 17 1.47 16.40 4.56
CA SER A 17 1.24 16.63 3.13
C SER A 17 -0.04 17.43 2.83
N GLY A 18 -0.65 18.05 3.85
CA GLY A 18 -1.89 18.82 3.71
C GLY A 18 -3.18 17.99 3.74
N GLY A 19 -3.08 16.70 4.06
CA GLY A 19 -4.21 15.80 4.19
C GLY A 19 -5.17 16.24 5.30
N LEU A 20 -6.44 15.91 5.10
CA LEU A 20 -7.51 16.24 6.01
C LEU A 20 -7.73 15.14 7.06
N ILE A 21 -8.06 15.53 8.29
CA ILE A 21 -8.48 14.64 9.38
C ILE A 21 -9.76 15.15 10.04
N ASN A 22 -10.62 14.23 10.44
CA ASN A 22 -11.79 14.57 11.24
C ASN A 22 -11.37 14.60 12.73
N ILE A 23 -11.45 15.78 13.35
CA ILE A 23 -11.01 16.00 14.75
C ILE A 23 -12.18 15.87 15.74
N LEU A 24 -13.42 15.72 15.27
CA LEU A 24 -14.60 15.62 16.16
C LEU A 24 -14.51 14.47 17.17
N ALA A 25 -13.61 13.49 16.96
CA ALA A 25 -13.32 12.40 17.90
C ALA A 25 -12.46 12.79 19.12
N LEU A 26 -11.92 14.01 19.19
CA LEU A 26 -11.02 14.47 20.27
C LEU A 26 -11.63 15.56 21.15
N ALA A 27 -12.96 15.77 21.10
CA ALA A 27 -13.63 16.69 22.01
C ALA A 27 -13.17 16.40 23.45
N ASP A 28 -12.61 17.42 24.07
CA ASP A 28 -11.88 17.32 25.33
C ASP A 28 -12.83 16.77 26.42
N PRO A 29 -12.50 15.64 27.07
CA PRO A 29 -13.29 15.13 28.19
C PRO A 29 -13.39 16.11 29.37
N GLN A 30 -12.68 17.25 29.32
CA GLN A 30 -12.57 18.20 30.42
C GLN A 30 -13.85 18.98 30.76
N ASP A 31 -14.88 18.96 29.90
CA ASP A 31 -16.21 19.49 30.27
C ASP A 31 -17.16 18.43 30.88
N ALA A 32 -16.72 17.17 31.00
CA ALA A 32 -17.45 16.17 31.78
C ALA A 32 -17.10 16.32 33.27
N GLN A 33 -17.96 17.01 34.01
CA GLN A 33 -17.90 17.12 35.47
C GLN A 33 -17.66 15.74 36.12
N PRO A 34 -16.72 15.60 37.08
CA PRO A 34 -16.35 14.32 37.70
C PRO A 34 -17.40 13.74 38.66
N ASP A 35 -18.61 14.29 38.71
CA ASP A 35 -19.58 13.98 39.74
C ASP A 35 -20.53 12.85 39.32
N THR A 36 -20.01 11.62 39.36
CA THR A 36 -20.64 10.33 39.76
C THR A 36 -20.04 9.18 38.95
N ALA A 37 -19.20 8.39 39.63
CA ALA A 37 -18.63 7.14 39.14
C ALA A 37 -19.68 6.03 38.99
N THR A 38 -20.64 6.24 38.09
CA THR A 38 -21.44 5.16 37.52
C THR A 38 -20.71 4.62 36.30
N ASN A 39 -20.81 3.31 36.05
CA ASN A 39 -20.16 2.59 34.95
C ASN A 39 -20.56 3.18 33.58
N ALA A 40 -19.97 4.31 33.20
CA ALA A 40 -20.29 5.01 31.98
C ALA A 40 -19.81 4.16 30.80
N ALA A 41 -20.80 3.67 30.04
CA ALA A 41 -20.58 3.08 28.74
C ALA A 41 -19.68 4.02 27.92
N ASN A 42 -18.69 3.46 27.24
CA ASN A 42 -17.81 4.22 26.35
C ASN A 42 -18.67 5.14 25.46
N PRO A 43 -18.28 6.42 25.28
CA PRO A 43 -19.02 7.30 24.39
C PRO A 43 -19.16 6.63 23.01
N PRO A 44 -20.33 6.74 22.36
CA PRO A 44 -20.52 6.14 21.06
C PRO A 44 -19.46 6.68 20.09
N PRO A 45 -18.88 5.83 19.23
CA PRO A 45 -17.92 6.27 18.24
C PRO A 45 -18.54 7.39 17.39
N THR A 46 -17.81 8.49 17.24
CA THR A 46 -18.26 9.59 16.39
C THR A 46 -18.43 9.09 14.96
N PRO A 47 -19.60 9.30 14.32
CA PRO A 47 -19.82 8.85 12.96
C PRO A 47 -18.87 9.57 11.99
N PHE A 48 -18.54 8.89 10.89
CA PHE A 48 -17.78 9.49 9.79
C PHE A 48 -18.58 10.67 9.20
N SER A 49 -17.95 11.83 9.06
CA SER A 49 -18.61 12.99 8.44
C SER A 49 -18.31 13.11 6.95
N PHE A 50 -19.37 13.36 6.18
CA PHE A 50 -19.29 13.74 4.77
C PHE A 50 -19.21 15.26 4.55
N SER A 51 -19.39 16.06 5.61
CA SER A 51 -19.30 17.52 5.52
C SER A 51 -17.84 17.95 5.50
N ALA A 52 -17.40 18.62 4.44
CA ALA A 52 -16.04 19.13 4.32
C ALA A 52 -15.63 20.07 5.49
N ALA A 53 -16.59 20.71 6.15
CA ALA A 53 -16.33 21.60 7.29
C ALA A 53 -15.83 20.85 8.55
N ASP A 54 -16.11 19.55 8.66
CA ASP A 54 -15.72 18.71 9.80
C ASP A 54 -14.29 18.14 9.66
N TRP A 55 -13.64 18.47 8.54
CA TRP A 55 -12.33 18.00 8.17
C TRP A 55 -11.31 19.13 8.30
N HIS A 56 -10.27 18.89 9.07
CA HIS A 56 -9.23 19.86 9.37
C HIS A 56 -7.90 19.45 8.74
N THR A 57 -7.11 20.42 8.32
CA THR A 57 -5.71 20.22 7.89
C THR A 57 -4.75 20.68 8.98
N ALA A 58 -3.49 20.26 8.90
CA ALA A 58 -2.46 20.78 9.79
C ALA A 58 -2.32 22.30 9.63
N GLY A 59 -2.08 23.01 10.74
CA GLY A 59 -1.88 24.47 10.70
C GLY A 59 -0.69 24.88 9.83
N ALA A 60 -0.66 26.15 9.41
CA ALA A 60 0.40 26.68 8.55
C ALA A 60 1.82 26.49 9.12
N SER A 61 1.99 26.51 10.44
CA SER A 61 3.30 26.34 11.08
C SER A 61 3.90 24.93 10.87
N PRO A 62 3.20 23.83 11.26
CA PRO A 62 3.62 22.48 10.88
C PRO A 62 3.84 22.29 9.39
N LEU A 63 2.98 22.85 8.52
CA LEU A 63 3.15 22.74 7.08
C LEU A 63 4.40 23.50 6.58
N ASN A 64 4.70 24.67 7.14
CA ASN A 64 5.89 25.45 6.81
C ASN A 64 7.19 24.74 7.21
N LEU A 65 7.17 23.98 8.32
CA LEU A 65 8.30 23.12 8.70
C LEU A 65 8.59 22.07 7.63
N MET A 66 7.63 21.74 6.78
CA MET A 66 7.77 20.71 5.73
C MET A 66 8.10 21.28 4.36
N ARG A 67 8.12 22.61 4.19
CA ARG A 67 8.33 23.27 2.89
C ARG A 67 9.78 23.23 2.39
N GLY A 68 10.74 22.86 3.23
CA GLY A 68 12.15 22.77 2.85
C GLY A 68 12.78 21.50 3.39
N SER A 69 13.87 21.05 2.75
CA SER A 69 14.64 19.91 3.25
C SER A 69 15.27 20.25 4.60
N ASN A 70 14.94 19.44 5.60
CA ASN A 70 15.45 19.51 6.97
C ASN A 70 15.42 18.10 7.59
N THR A 71 15.91 18.00 8.83
CA THR A 71 15.98 16.71 9.54
C THR A 71 14.62 16.01 9.66
N ALA A 72 13.52 16.72 9.90
CA ALA A 72 12.20 16.12 10.04
C ALA A 72 11.66 15.60 8.70
N THR A 73 11.79 16.38 7.62
CA THR A 73 11.45 15.92 6.27
C THR A 73 12.35 14.75 5.85
N HIS A 74 13.63 14.71 6.26
CA HIS A 74 14.52 13.58 6.01
C HIS A 74 14.02 12.28 6.66
N TYR A 75 13.73 12.34 7.96
CA TYR A 75 13.24 11.20 8.73
C TYR A 75 11.89 10.69 8.23
N LEU A 76 11.04 11.60 7.77
CA LEU A 76 9.73 11.26 7.21
C LEU A 76 9.80 10.77 5.75
N GLY A 77 10.96 10.91 5.08
CA GLY A 77 11.16 10.58 3.68
C GLY A 77 10.50 11.59 2.73
N LEU A 78 10.39 12.84 3.15
CA LEU A 78 9.83 13.97 2.40
C LEU A 78 10.91 14.85 1.78
N ASP A 79 12.19 14.65 2.14
CA ASP A 79 13.34 15.34 1.54
C ASP A 79 13.52 15.04 0.06
N GLU A 80 13.11 13.86 -0.39
CA GLU A 80 13.17 13.47 -1.79
C GLU A 80 12.22 14.30 -2.65
N TRP A 81 11.36 15.14 -2.06
CA TRP A 81 10.44 16.02 -2.78
C TRP A 81 11.13 17.30 -3.30
N GLY A 82 12.40 17.52 -2.96
CA GLY A 82 13.20 18.62 -3.52
C GLY A 82 13.23 18.53 -5.05
N GLU A 83 12.65 19.53 -5.73
CA GLU A 83 12.46 19.60 -7.20
C GLU A 83 12.35 18.22 -7.87
N LEU A 84 11.41 17.37 -7.43
CA LEU A 84 11.01 16.24 -8.27
C LEU A 84 10.44 16.84 -9.54
N LYS A 85 11.29 16.91 -10.57
CA LYS A 85 10.91 17.46 -11.87
C LYS A 85 9.89 16.51 -12.45
N THR A 86 8.62 16.86 -12.31
CA THR A 86 7.50 16.19 -12.94
C THR A 86 7.84 15.89 -14.40
N GLY A 87 7.61 14.65 -14.80
CA GLY A 87 7.92 14.12 -16.11
C GLY A 87 9.35 13.64 -16.28
N ARG A 88 10.26 13.84 -15.33
CA ARG A 88 11.64 13.36 -15.48
C ARG A 88 11.68 11.84 -15.67
N CYS A 89 12.27 11.42 -16.78
CA CYS A 89 12.52 10.04 -17.14
C CYS A 89 13.94 9.58 -16.78
N THR A 90 14.08 8.29 -16.51
CA THR A 90 15.37 7.60 -16.45
C THR A 90 15.56 6.75 -17.69
N TRP A 91 16.59 7.04 -18.48
CA TRP A 91 16.91 6.30 -19.70
C TRP A 91 17.32 4.86 -19.38
N ASP A 92 16.75 3.90 -20.13
CA ASP A 92 17.04 2.46 -20.00
C ASP A 92 18.36 2.02 -20.66
N LYS A 93 19.09 2.97 -21.26
CA LYS A 93 20.36 2.77 -22.00
C LYS A 93 20.22 1.99 -23.31
N VAL A 94 19.01 1.77 -23.80
CA VAL A 94 18.79 1.17 -25.12
C VAL A 94 18.90 2.26 -26.19
N PRO A 95 19.62 2.02 -27.31
CA PRO A 95 19.70 2.96 -28.41
C PRO A 95 18.33 3.33 -28.98
N ALA A 96 18.23 4.54 -29.52
CA ALA A 96 17.03 4.99 -30.21
C ALA A 96 16.76 4.09 -31.42
N ARG A 97 15.49 3.72 -31.64
CA ARG A 97 15.09 2.75 -32.66
C ARG A 97 13.82 3.17 -33.40
N PRO A 98 13.57 2.67 -34.61
CA PRO A 98 12.31 2.93 -35.31
C PRO A 98 11.11 2.47 -34.50
N PHE A 99 9.94 3.10 -34.71
CA PHE A 99 8.72 2.79 -33.96
C PHE A 99 8.36 1.30 -33.99
N GLU A 100 8.47 0.65 -35.14
CA GLU A 100 8.17 -0.79 -35.33
C GLU A 100 9.02 -1.72 -34.45
N SER A 101 10.19 -1.25 -34.00
CA SER A 101 11.08 -1.99 -33.09
C SER A 101 10.75 -1.77 -31.61
N THR A 102 9.77 -0.93 -31.28
CA THR A 102 9.28 -0.70 -29.91
C THR A 102 8.22 -1.75 -29.54
N ILE A 103 7.82 -1.84 -28.27
CA ILE A 103 6.64 -2.64 -27.89
C ILE A 103 5.39 -2.01 -28.51
N SER A 104 5.29 -0.69 -28.46
CA SER A 104 4.18 0.09 -29.00
C SER A 104 3.97 -0.17 -30.49
N GLY A 105 5.04 -0.21 -31.29
CA GLY A 105 4.95 -0.47 -32.73
C GLY A 105 4.73 -1.92 -33.12
N ARG A 106 4.84 -2.85 -32.18
CA ARG A 106 4.37 -4.24 -32.36
C ARG A 106 2.90 -4.41 -32.02
N VAL A 107 2.40 -3.60 -31.07
CA VAL A 107 1.02 -3.62 -30.62
C VAL A 107 0.11 -2.88 -31.61
N PHE A 108 0.53 -1.70 -32.05
CA PHE A 108 -0.19 -0.91 -33.04
C PHE A 108 0.37 -1.20 -34.43
N ALA A 109 -0.52 -1.41 -35.40
CA ALA A 109 -0.11 -1.40 -36.80
C ALA A 109 0.66 -0.10 -37.10
N PRO A 110 1.59 -0.11 -38.08
CA PRO A 110 2.38 1.08 -38.42
C PRO A 110 1.46 2.29 -38.56
N ILE A 111 1.55 3.22 -37.61
CA ILE A 111 0.76 4.44 -37.66
C ILE A 111 1.37 5.26 -38.79
N ALA A 112 0.62 5.47 -39.88
CA ALA A 112 1.09 6.16 -41.08
C ALA A 112 1.63 7.58 -40.81
N GLN A 113 1.39 8.11 -39.61
CA GLN A 113 1.86 9.42 -39.15
C GLN A 113 3.36 9.47 -38.79
N TRP A 114 4.00 8.34 -38.49
CA TRP A 114 5.43 8.32 -38.15
C TRP A 114 6.28 7.91 -39.34
N SER A 115 7.24 8.76 -39.69
CA SER A 115 8.20 8.45 -40.74
C SER A 115 9.13 7.32 -40.30
N THR A 116 9.65 6.53 -41.24
CA THR A 116 10.68 5.52 -40.96
C THR A 116 11.99 6.11 -40.43
N GLN A 117 12.20 7.42 -40.60
CA GLN A 117 13.34 8.16 -40.07
C GLN A 117 13.14 8.59 -38.62
N THR A 118 11.92 8.47 -38.10
CA THR A 118 11.58 8.86 -36.74
C THR A 118 12.07 7.78 -35.77
N LEU A 119 12.97 8.18 -34.88
CA LEU A 119 13.55 7.28 -33.87
C LEU A 119 12.96 7.56 -32.49
N PHE A 120 12.85 6.51 -31.70
CA PHE A 120 12.26 6.52 -30.36
C PHE A 120 13.25 5.96 -29.35
N LYS A 121 13.39 6.63 -28.22
CA LYS A 121 14.07 6.13 -27.01
C LYS A 121 13.04 5.56 -26.06
N THR A 122 13.44 4.51 -25.33
CA THR A 122 12.66 3.96 -24.22
C THR A 122 13.25 4.37 -22.88
N ASN A 123 12.40 4.43 -21.86
CA ASN A 123 12.80 4.82 -20.50
C ASN A 123 12.38 3.75 -19.49
N ALA A 124 13.17 3.58 -18.43
CA ALA A 124 12.90 2.61 -17.37
C ALA A 124 11.80 3.10 -16.41
N ASP A 125 11.74 4.41 -16.19
CA ASP A 125 10.79 5.04 -15.28
C ASP A 125 10.52 6.52 -15.64
N VAL A 126 9.44 7.06 -15.05
CA VAL A 126 9.04 8.47 -15.12
C VAL A 126 8.46 8.92 -13.77
N HIS A 127 8.72 10.18 -13.38
CA HIS A 127 8.02 10.82 -12.26
C HIS A 127 6.71 11.48 -12.72
N LEU A 128 5.58 11.08 -12.14
CA LEU A 128 4.24 11.57 -12.47
C LEU A 128 3.94 12.95 -11.87
N GLN A 129 2.82 13.55 -12.27
CA GLN A 129 2.40 14.87 -11.79
C GLN A 129 2.09 14.92 -10.30
N ASN A 130 1.67 13.80 -9.71
CA ASN A 130 1.43 13.64 -8.28
C ASN A 130 2.73 13.34 -7.49
N GLY A 131 3.89 13.31 -8.15
CA GLY A 131 5.19 13.01 -7.55
C GLY A 131 5.54 11.52 -7.46
N ASP A 132 4.62 10.62 -7.84
CA ASP A 132 4.92 9.19 -7.83
C ASP A 132 5.99 8.83 -8.87
N LYS A 133 6.84 7.86 -8.53
CA LYS A 133 7.71 7.21 -9.49
C LYS A 133 6.96 6.05 -10.15
N CYS A 134 6.78 6.13 -11.46
CA CYS A 134 6.13 5.12 -12.27
C CYS A 134 7.16 4.33 -13.09
N THR A 135 7.20 3.02 -12.90
CA THR A 135 8.14 2.11 -13.56
C THR A 135 7.42 1.19 -14.55
N ILE A 136 8.13 0.65 -15.54
CA ILE A 136 7.57 -0.38 -16.43
C ILE A 136 7.06 -1.57 -15.61
N GLY A 137 5.87 -2.05 -15.95
CA GLY A 137 5.18 -3.17 -15.30
C GLY A 137 4.33 -2.77 -14.09
N GLN A 138 4.42 -1.53 -13.63
CA GLN A 138 3.61 -0.99 -12.53
C GLN A 138 2.20 -0.64 -13.01
N PHE A 139 1.25 -0.66 -12.07
CA PHE A 139 -0.13 -0.29 -12.34
C PHE A 139 -0.37 1.19 -12.05
N VAL A 140 -1.20 1.82 -12.88
CA VAL A 140 -1.55 3.23 -12.85
C VAL A 140 -3.04 3.43 -13.06
N ILE A 141 -3.54 4.59 -12.64
CA ILE A 141 -4.80 5.12 -13.12
C ILE A 141 -4.50 6.15 -14.20
N ALA A 142 -5.13 6.01 -15.35
CA ALA A 142 -4.98 6.93 -16.47
C ALA A 142 -6.35 7.43 -16.96
N LYS A 143 -6.38 8.65 -17.49
CA LYS A 143 -7.51 9.18 -18.25
C LYS A 143 -7.57 8.48 -19.61
N HIS A 144 -8.78 8.09 -20.01
CA HIS A 144 -9.02 7.53 -21.32
C HIS A 144 -9.76 8.56 -22.19
N GLY A 145 -9.13 8.93 -23.31
CA GLY A 145 -9.54 10.05 -24.17
C GLY A 145 -10.77 9.81 -25.04
N ASP A 146 -11.34 8.60 -25.09
CA ASP A 146 -12.57 8.37 -25.85
C ASP A 146 -13.73 9.15 -25.21
N ALA A 147 -14.10 10.21 -25.92
CA ALA A 147 -14.57 11.50 -25.40
C ALA A 147 -16.00 11.55 -24.85
N ASN A 148 -16.59 10.42 -24.44
CA ASN A 148 -17.99 10.40 -23.99
C ASN A 148 -18.17 10.25 -22.48
N PHE A 149 -17.14 9.88 -21.70
CA PHE A 149 -17.31 9.69 -20.25
C PHE A 149 -16.22 10.27 -19.37
N GLY A 150 -15.14 10.87 -19.92
CA GLY A 150 -14.02 11.36 -19.11
C GLY A 150 -13.50 10.31 -18.11
N GLY A 151 -13.69 9.03 -18.46
CA GLY A 151 -13.50 7.91 -17.57
C GLY A 151 -12.02 7.71 -17.31
N THR A 152 -11.71 7.25 -16.10
CA THR A 152 -10.37 6.76 -15.80
C THR A 152 -10.36 5.25 -15.82
N VAL A 153 -9.22 4.67 -16.17
CA VAL A 153 -9.03 3.23 -16.28
C VAL A 153 -7.87 2.81 -15.40
N THR A 154 -7.94 1.61 -14.85
CA THR A 154 -6.76 0.96 -14.26
C THR A 154 -5.99 0.29 -15.39
N ALA A 155 -4.68 0.51 -15.46
CA ALA A 155 -3.84 -0.04 -16.51
C ALA A 155 -2.44 -0.36 -15.99
N ARG A 156 -1.73 -1.21 -16.72
CA ARG A 156 -0.32 -1.54 -16.48
C ARG A 156 0.56 -0.83 -17.49
N VAL A 157 1.64 -0.21 -17.04
CA VAL A 157 2.62 0.43 -17.92
C VAL A 157 3.46 -0.64 -18.60
N GLU A 158 3.49 -0.64 -19.93
CA GLU A 158 4.26 -1.62 -20.71
C GLU A 158 5.50 -0.96 -21.37
N GLU A 159 5.45 0.33 -21.69
CA GLU A 159 6.57 1.06 -22.30
C GLU A 159 6.46 2.57 -22.03
N ILE A 160 7.59 3.25 -21.86
CA ILE A 160 7.66 4.72 -21.73
C ILE A 160 8.53 5.23 -22.88
N LEU A 161 7.96 6.08 -23.74
CA LEU A 161 8.57 6.49 -25.01
C LEU A 161 8.93 7.97 -25.03
N GLN A 162 10.08 8.24 -25.65
CA GLN A 162 10.54 9.57 -26.04
C GLN A 162 10.84 9.59 -27.53
N LEU A 163 10.32 10.59 -28.21
CA LEU A 163 10.57 10.85 -29.62
C LEU A 163 11.92 11.59 -29.76
N GLN A 164 12.86 11.03 -30.51
CA GLN A 164 14.17 11.64 -30.66
C GLN A 164 14.05 13.02 -31.35
N GLY A 165 14.64 14.04 -30.74
CA GLY A 165 14.55 15.43 -31.17
C GLY A 165 13.28 16.16 -30.72
N SER A 166 12.39 15.55 -29.95
CA SER A 166 11.19 16.22 -29.44
C SER A 166 11.52 17.25 -28.34
N PRO A 167 10.65 18.24 -28.11
CA PRO A 167 10.77 19.12 -26.93
C PRO A 167 10.73 18.35 -25.61
N SER A 168 9.96 17.26 -25.55
CA SER A 168 9.85 16.40 -24.37
C SER A 168 11.18 15.69 -24.10
N GLU A 169 11.80 15.10 -25.12
CA GLU A 169 13.12 14.46 -25.00
C GLU A 169 14.18 15.44 -24.49
N ARG A 170 14.23 16.66 -25.04
CA ARG A 170 15.17 17.70 -24.58
C ARG A 170 14.96 18.10 -23.12
N SER A 171 13.71 18.00 -22.64
CA SER A 171 13.34 18.27 -21.25
C SER A 171 13.47 17.03 -20.35
N GLY A 172 13.85 15.88 -20.91
CA GLY A 172 13.89 14.61 -20.20
C GLY A 172 12.51 14.07 -19.81
N MET A 173 11.46 14.46 -20.54
CA MET A 173 10.07 14.04 -20.34
C MET A 173 9.60 13.04 -21.40
N PRO A 174 8.68 12.12 -21.09
CA PRO A 174 8.16 11.21 -22.10
C PRO A 174 7.15 11.93 -22.99
N ASP A 175 7.15 11.56 -24.27
CA ASP A 175 6.11 11.98 -25.21
C ASP A 175 4.87 11.11 -25.03
N PHE A 176 5.07 9.79 -24.83
CA PHE A 176 3.98 8.83 -24.73
C PHE A 176 4.28 7.73 -23.71
N ILE A 177 3.21 7.15 -23.16
CA ILE A 177 3.28 5.98 -22.29
C ILE A 177 2.33 4.93 -22.86
N LEU A 178 2.86 3.75 -23.15
CA LEU A 178 2.08 2.59 -23.54
C LEU A 178 1.51 1.95 -22.29
N ILE A 179 0.19 1.87 -22.22
CA ILE A 179 -0.53 1.22 -21.13
C ILE A 179 -1.38 0.06 -21.66
N ARG A 180 -1.47 -1.01 -20.87
CA ARG A 180 -2.34 -2.16 -21.10
C ARG A 180 -3.49 -2.15 -20.09
N ILE A 181 -4.73 -2.21 -20.58
CA ILE A 181 -5.91 -2.12 -19.71
C ILE A 181 -5.99 -3.31 -18.76
N ALA A 182 -6.31 -3.02 -17.50
CA ALA A 182 -6.68 -3.97 -16.48
C ALA A 182 -8.15 -3.76 -16.11
N ALA A 183 -9.01 -4.73 -16.41
CA ALA A 183 -10.40 -4.66 -15.99
C ALA A 183 -10.53 -5.01 -14.50
N SER A 184 -11.39 -4.26 -13.81
CA SER A 184 -11.74 -4.44 -12.40
C SER A 184 -13.22 -4.83 -12.27
N ASP A 185 -13.64 -5.82 -13.06
CA ASP A 185 -15.04 -6.22 -13.25
C ASP A 185 -15.58 -7.10 -12.10
N HIS A 186 -14.69 -7.71 -11.32
CA HIS A 186 -15.04 -8.62 -10.24
C HIS A 186 -14.41 -8.19 -8.91
N ALA A 187 -15.05 -8.54 -7.80
CA ALA A 187 -14.51 -8.38 -6.46
C ALA A 187 -13.99 -9.73 -5.95
N ASP A 188 -12.81 -9.73 -5.32
CA ASP A 188 -12.34 -10.89 -4.57
C ASP A 188 -13.21 -11.11 -3.32
N ASP A 189 -13.58 -12.36 -3.04
CA ASP A 189 -14.49 -12.69 -1.95
C ASP A 189 -13.90 -12.49 -0.56
N ILE A 190 -12.59 -12.65 -0.42
CA ILE A 190 -11.89 -12.60 0.87
C ILE A 190 -11.46 -11.17 1.17
N TYR A 191 -10.82 -10.53 0.21
CA TYR A 191 -10.32 -9.16 0.35
C TYR A 191 -11.41 -8.11 0.16
N ARG A 192 -12.52 -8.44 -0.52
CA ARG A 192 -13.58 -7.50 -0.89
C ARG A 192 -13.04 -6.28 -1.64
N MET A 193 -12.03 -6.54 -2.48
CA MET A 193 -11.34 -5.56 -3.30
C MET A 193 -11.42 -5.99 -4.77
N PRO A 194 -11.31 -5.07 -5.73
CA PRO A 194 -11.42 -5.41 -7.14
C PRO A 194 -10.29 -6.32 -7.59
N GLN A 195 -10.62 -7.43 -8.22
CA GLN A 195 -9.66 -8.30 -8.90
C GLN A 195 -9.33 -7.70 -10.26
N LEU A 196 -8.06 -7.72 -10.64
CA LEU A 196 -7.59 -7.15 -11.90
C LEU A 196 -7.31 -8.24 -12.93
N SER A 197 -7.90 -8.09 -14.11
CA SER A 197 -7.60 -8.94 -15.28
C SER A 197 -7.03 -8.11 -16.43
N LEU A 198 -5.78 -8.41 -16.82
CA LEU A 198 -5.13 -7.73 -17.95
C LEU A 198 -5.81 -8.13 -19.26
N LYS A 199 -6.44 -7.17 -19.94
CA LYS A 199 -7.04 -7.37 -21.26
C LYS A 199 -5.99 -7.15 -22.35
N ASN A 200 -6.19 -7.72 -23.53
CA ASN A 200 -5.31 -7.47 -24.68
C ASN A 200 -5.70 -6.17 -25.41
N GLN A 201 -5.88 -5.11 -24.62
CA GLN A 201 -6.27 -3.77 -25.06
C GLN A 201 -5.18 -2.82 -24.59
N TYR A 202 -4.65 -2.04 -25.52
CA TYR A 202 -3.54 -1.14 -25.27
C TYR A 202 -3.90 0.25 -25.74
N TYR A 203 -3.37 1.24 -25.01
CA TYR A 203 -3.50 2.63 -25.38
C TYR A 203 -2.13 3.30 -25.27
N LEU A 204 -1.89 4.20 -26.22
CA LEU A 204 -0.79 5.14 -26.13
C LEU A 204 -1.38 6.43 -25.56
N VAL A 205 -0.98 6.78 -24.34
CA VAL A 205 -1.49 7.97 -23.64
C VAL A 205 -0.40 9.00 -23.50
N GLU A 206 -0.80 10.28 -23.41
CA GLU A 206 0.13 11.34 -23.05
C GLU A 206 0.54 11.23 -21.58
N PHE A 207 1.72 11.74 -21.26
CA PHE A 207 2.22 11.80 -19.88
C PHE A 207 1.21 12.39 -18.89
N LYS A 208 0.54 13.48 -19.26
CA LYS A 208 -0.41 14.21 -18.40
C LYS A 208 -1.68 13.42 -18.06
N ASP A 209 -1.94 12.35 -18.82
CA ASP A 209 -3.13 11.52 -18.65
C ASP A 209 -2.89 10.38 -17.66
N VAL A 210 -1.63 10.08 -17.29
CA VAL A 210 -1.30 9.14 -16.22
C VAL A 210 -1.33 9.88 -14.88
N LEU A 211 -2.37 9.61 -14.09
CA LEU A 211 -2.71 10.41 -12.91
C LEU A 211 -1.87 10.02 -11.69
N CYS A 212 -1.81 8.73 -11.39
CA CYS A 212 -1.11 8.21 -10.23
C CYS A 212 -0.74 6.74 -10.42
N THR A 213 0.17 6.26 -9.58
CA THR A 213 0.44 4.84 -9.45
C THR A 213 -0.51 4.21 -8.44
N VAL A 214 -0.88 2.96 -8.67
CA VAL A 214 -1.76 2.22 -7.75
C VAL A 214 -1.10 0.97 -7.21
N ASN A 215 -1.36 0.71 -5.94
CA ASN A 215 -0.89 -0.49 -5.26
C ASN A 215 -1.74 -1.68 -5.68
N VAL A 216 -1.11 -2.61 -6.40
CA VAL A 216 -1.71 -3.87 -6.82
C VAL A 216 -0.97 -5.00 -6.13
N GLN A 217 -1.73 -5.90 -5.52
CA GLN A 217 -1.22 -6.98 -4.70
C GLN A 217 -1.57 -8.33 -5.32
N HIS A 218 -0.73 -9.33 -5.10
CA HIS A 218 -1.05 -10.70 -5.48
C HIS A 218 -2.17 -11.26 -4.61
N ASN A 219 -3.11 -12.00 -5.21
CA ASN A 219 -4.21 -12.66 -4.52
C ASN A 219 -3.68 -13.89 -3.74
N CYS A 220 -3.06 -13.62 -2.59
CA CYS A 220 -2.37 -14.63 -1.82
C CYS A 220 -3.32 -15.67 -1.22
N SER A 221 -4.56 -15.28 -0.90
CA SER A 221 -5.58 -16.17 -0.36
C SER A 221 -6.02 -17.21 -1.39
N ALA A 222 -6.24 -16.82 -2.65
CA ALA A 222 -6.61 -17.74 -3.73
C ALA A 222 -5.45 -18.67 -4.15
N ASN A 223 -4.20 -18.21 -3.99
CA ASN A 223 -3.03 -18.94 -4.49
C ASN A 223 -2.24 -19.70 -3.41
N SER A 224 -2.72 -19.73 -2.16
CA SER A 224 -2.04 -20.42 -1.05
C SER A 224 -0.57 -20.01 -0.87
N CYS A 225 -0.29 -18.71 -0.99
CA CYS A 225 1.06 -18.17 -0.81
C CYS A 225 1.60 -18.50 0.59
N THR A 226 2.89 -18.85 0.67
CA THR A 226 3.54 -19.27 1.92
C THR A 226 4.52 -18.21 2.41
N THR A 227 4.92 -18.26 3.68
CA THR A 227 5.97 -17.38 4.25
C THR A 227 7.36 -18.01 4.19
N ALA A 228 7.63 -18.83 3.18
CA ALA A 228 8.85 -19.64 3.09
C ALA A 228 10.13 -18.84 2.81
N LYS A 229 10.04 -17.55 2.47
CA LYS A 229 11.20 -16.68 2.24
C LYS A 229 11.46 -15.82 3.46
N THR A 230 12.70 -15.44 3.67
CA THR A 230 13.09 -14.43 4.67
C THR A 230 13.68 -13.22 3.97
N ARG A 231 13.43 -12.03 4.48
CA ARG A 231 14.08 -10.79 4.06
C ARG A 231 14.76 -10.11 5.25
N PRO A 232 15.92 -9.47 5.05
CA PRO A 232 16.53 -8.66 6.11
C PRO A 232 15.59 -7.52 6.51
N VAL A 233 15.57 -7.21 7.80
CA VAL A 233 14.87 -6.04 8.35
C VAL A 233 15.79 -4.85 8.20
N PHE A 234 15.29 -3.81 7.54
CA PHE A 234 15.95 -2.51 7.54
C PHE A 234 15.43 -1.71 8.73
N GLN A 235 16.34 -1.19 9.55
CA GLN A 235 16.05 -0.20 10.59
C GLN A 235 16.89 1.02 10.31
N GLU A 236 16.27 2.20 10.27
CA GLU A 236 16.98 3.47 9.98
C GLU A 236 17.80 3.44 8.69
N ARG A 237 17.32 2.69 7.66
CA ARG A 237 17.98 2.43 6.37
C ARG A 237 19.24 1.54 6.45
N GLU A 238 19.60 1.04 7.62
CA GLU A 238 20.66 0.05 7.79
C GLU A 238 20.07 -1.37 7.74
N ILE A 239 20.77 -2.26 7.03
CA ILE A 239 20.46 -3.69 7.02
C ILE A 239 20.83 -4.22 8.41
N THR A 240 19.85 -4.77 9.11
CA THR A 240 20.09 -5.43 10.39
C THR A 240 20.28 -6.94 10.20
N GLU A 241 20.87 -7.60 11.19
CA GLU A 241 20.95 -9.07 11.23
C GLU A 241 19.58 -9.74 11.45
N SER A 242 18.58 -8.95 11.86
CA SER A 242 17.22 -9.46 12.02
C SER A 242 16.62 -9.77 10.65
N VAL A 243 16.06 -10.96 10.51
CA VAL A 243 15.26 -11.34 9.33
C VAL A 243 13.78 -11.36 9.70
N ARG A 244 12.94 -11.07 8.72
CA ARG A 244 11.49 -11.24 8.80
C ARG A 244 11.03 -12.17 7.70
N ASP A 245 10.03 -12.98 8.03
CA ASP A 245 9.30 -13.76 7.05
C ASP A 245 8.76 -12.86 5.93
N ALA A 246 8.94 -13.31 4.70
CA ALA A 246 8.51 -12.69 3.47
C ALA A 246 7.58 -13.65 2.74
N VAL A 247 6.50 -13.10 2.19
CA VAL A 247 5.53 -13.88 1.43
C VAL A 247 6.22 -14.35 0.14
N HIS A 248 6.29 -15.67 -0.02
CA HIS A 248 6.59 -16.32 -1.26
C HIS A 248 5.30 -16.50 -2.06
N HIS A 249 5.13 -15.63 -3.05
CA HIS A 249 4.05 -15.78 -4.01
C HIS A 249 4.26 -17.05 -4.85
N VAL A 250 3.27 -17.93 -4.85
CA VAL A 250 3.15 -19.12 -5.70
C VAL A 250 1.89 -19.01 -6.54
N GLY A 251 1.69 -19.91 -7.50
CA GLY A 251 0.49 -19.92 -8.34
C GLY A 251 0.52 -18.92 -9.49
N ALA A 252 -0.64 -18.34 -9.82
CA ALA A 252 -0.79 -17.46 -10.97
C ALA A 252 -0.23 -16.06 -10.67
N PRO A 253 0.84 -15.58 -11.35
CA PRO A 253 1.48 -14.30 -11.05
C PRO A 253 0.62 -13.08 -11.39
N PHE A 254 -0.42 -13.29 -12.22
CA PHE A 254 -1.35 -12.24 -12.64
C PHE A 254 -2.72 -12.34 -11.96
N ASP A 255 -2.86 -13.18 -10.93
CA ASP A 255 -4.00 -13.12 -10.04
C ASP A 255 -3.79 -11.99 -9.03
N LEU A 256 -4.35 -10.82 -9.37
CA LEU A 256 -4.02 -9.55 -8.78
C LEU A 256 -5.27 -8.87 -8.21
N VAL A 257 -5.10 -8.13 -7.12
CA VAL A 257 -6.15 -7.40 -6.43
C VAL A 257 -5.71 -5.94 -6.28
N LEU A 258 -6.58 -5.00 -6.66
CA LEU A 258 -6.36 -3.57 -6.53
C LEU A 258 -6.60 -3.14 -5.09
N ASN A 259 -5.58 -2.57 -4.44
CA ASN A 259 -5.72 -2.06 -3.08
C ASN A 259 -6.46 -0.72 -3.07
N THR A 260 -7.78 -0.77 -2.86
CA THR A 260 -8.64 0.42 -2.78
C THR A 260 -8.57 1.13 -1.42
N ALA A 261 -7.83 0.59 -0.46
CA ALA A 261 -7.56 1.25 0.82
C ALA A 261 -6.33 2.19 0.77
N GLN A 262 -5.70 2.34 -0.39
CA GLN A 262 -4.62 3.32 -0.59
C GLN A 262 -5.14 4.73 -0.29
N MET A 263 -4.50 5.43 0.66
CA MET A 263 -4.86 6.79 1.04
C MET A 263 -4.36 7.84 0.04
N ARG A 264 -3.15 7.63 -0.52
CA ARG A 264 -2.59 8.52 -1.53
C ARG A 264 -3.36 8.39 -2.83
N ASP A 265 -3.74 9.51 -3.43
CA ASP A 265 -4.55 9.56 -4.65
C ASP A 265 -5.89 8.82 -4.54
N ALA A 266 -6.44 8.75 -3.31
CA ALA A 266 -7.72 8.12 -3.05
C ALA A 266 -8.84 8.70 -3.94
N ILE A 267 -8.77 9.98 -4.31
CA ILE A 267 -9.72 10.60 -5.24
C ILE A 267 -9.83 9.84 -6.58
N HIS A 268 -8.72 9.25 -7.05
CA HIS A 268 -8.69 8.45 -8.26
C HIS A 268 -8.99 6.96 -7.97
N VAL A 269 -8.56 6.43 -6.82
CA VAL A 269 -8.72 5.00 -6.51
C VAL A 269 -10.12 4.64 -6.03
N GLN A 270 -10.80 5.52 -5.30
CA GLN A 270 -12.07 5.20 -4.62
C GLN A 270 -13.22 4.87 -5.57
N GLN A 271 -13.21 5.36 -6.82
CA GLN A 271 -14.23 5.03 -7.80
C GLN A 271 -14.24 3.53 -8.17
N PHE A 272 -13.12 2.83 -7.96
CA PHE A 272 -13.02 1.39 -8.20
C PHE A 272 -13.45 0.56 -6.98
N ARG A 273 -13.80 1.19 -5.86
CA ARG A 273 -14.17 0.47 -4.64
C ARG A 273 -15.42 -0.38 -4.90
N VAL A 274 -15.36 -1.64 -4.47
CA VAL A 274 -16.53 -2.52 -4.45
C VAL A 274 -17.61 -1.85 -3.60
N PRO A 275 -18.82 -1.60 -4.14
CA PRO A 275 -19.88 -0.97 -3.38
C PRO A 275 -20.10 -1.72 -2.07
N CYS A 276 -20.03 -1.00 -0.96
CA CYS A 276 -20.41 -1.55 0.32
C CYS A 276 -21.92 -1.73 0.30
N VAL A 277 -22.40 -2.94 0.59
CA VAL A 277 -23.82 -3.14 0.83
C VAL A 277 -24.18 -2.32 2.06
N VAL A 278 -25.07 -1.34 1.88
CA VAL A 278 -25.67 -0.62 3.00
C VAL A 278 -26.60 -1.62 3.67
N LEU A 279 -26.25 -2.00 4.90
CA LEU A 279 -27.11 -2.84 5.71
C LEU A 279 -28.27 -1.99 6.21
N ASP A 280 -29.48 -2.53 6.19
CA ASP A 280 -30.58 -1.92 6.93
C ASP A 280 -30.33 -2.08 8.45
N GLU A 281 -30.97 -1.24 9.26
CA GLU A 281 -30.78 -1.22 10.71
C GLU A 281 -31.02 -2.60 11.34
N VAL A 282 -32.00 -3.34 10.82
CA VAL A 282 -32.37 -4.69 11.29
C VAL A 282 -31.28 -5.70 10.95
N ALA A 283 -30.71 -5.68 9.75
CA ALA A 283 -29.63 -6.55 9.33
C ALA A 283 -28.34 -6.22 10.08
N GLU A 284 -28.06 -4.94 10.29
CA GLU A 284 -26.94 -4.47 11.10
C GLU A 284 -27.04 -5.02 12.53
N GLU A 285 -28.15 -4.78 13.22
CA GLU A 285 -28.40 -5.27 14.58
C GLU A 285 -28.26 -6.79 14.64
N ARG A 286 -28.90 -7.51 13.71
CA ARG A 286 -28.81 -8.98 13.63
C ARG A 286 -27.37 -9.47 13.43
N ILE A 287 -26.57 -8.78 12.61
CA ILE A 287 -25.16 -9.13 12.38
C ILE A 287 -24.33 -8.87 13.64
N ILE A 288 -24.56 -7.75 14.33
CA ILE A 288 -23.90 -7.41 15.59
C ILE A 288 -24.22 -8.46 16.65
N GLU A 289 -25.51 -8.77 16.86
CA GLU A 289 -25.94 -9.79 17.83
C GLU A 289 -25.35 -11.17 17.51
N ALA A 290 -25.41 -11.60 16.25
CA ALA A 290 -24.86 -12.87 15.82
C ALA A 290 -23.34 -12.94 16.05
N SER A 291 -22.63 -11.83 15.86
CA SER A 291 -21.18 -11.72 16.09
C SER A 291 -20.84 -11.79 17.58
N VAL A 292 -21.59 -11.06 18.43
CA VAL A 292 -21.45 -11.11 19.89
C VAL A 292 -21.70 -12.52 20.41
N ARG A 293 -22.78 -13.16 19.95
CA ARG A 293 -23.13 -14.54 20.33
C ARG A 293 -22.01 -15.52 19.96
N ARG A 294 -21.49 -15.43 18.73
CA ARG A 294 -20.36 -16.25 18.27
C ARG A 294 -19.11 -16.09 19.15
N GLU A 295 -18.75 -14.87 19.52
CA GLU A 295 -17.59 -14.60 20.40
C GLU A 295 -17.80 -15.16 21.81
N ILE A 296 -19.01 -15.02 22.37
CA ILE A 296 -19.38 -15.61 23.68
C ILE A 296 -19.22 -17.14 23.62
N ASP A 297 -19.72 -17.78 22.57
CA ASP A 297 -19.67 -19.23 22.42
C ASP A 297 -18.21 -19.73 22.28
N VAL A 298 -17.38 -19.04 21.49
CA VAL A 298 -15.94 -19.33 21.39
C VAL A 298 -15.24 -19.21 22.75
N ARG A 299 -15.59 -18.20 23.55
CA ARG A 299 -15.04 -18.04 24.91
C ARG A 299 -15.49 -19.15 25.84
N LYS A 300 -16.76 -19.56 25.80
CA LYS A 300 -17.27 -20.69 26.61
C LYS A 300 -16.52 -21.98 26.28
N VAL A 301 -16.34 -22.29 24.99
CA VAL A 301 -15.58 -23.48 24.54
C VAL A 301 -14.12 -23.42 25.00
N ARG A 302 -13.44 -22.27 24.85
CA ARG A 302 -12.06 -22.10 25.32
C ARG A 302 -11.93 -22.26 26.83
N SER A 303 -12.86 -21.71 27.60
CA SER A 303 -12.88 -21.83 29.06
C SER A 303 -13.12 -23.28 29.51
N ALA A 304 -14.06 -23.98 28.85
CA ALA A 304 -14.30 -25.41 29.11
C ALA A 304 -13.07 -26.26 28.78
N ALA A 305 -12.42 -26.03 27.64
CA ALA A 305 -11.19 -26.73 27.26
C ALA A 305 -10.04 -26.52 28.27
N LYS A 306 -9.87 -25.28 28.77
CA LYS A 306 -8.90 -24.98 29.84
C LYS A 306 -9.25 -25.69 31.15
N ALA A 307 -10.52 -25.76 31.53
CA ALA A 307 -10.96 -26.46 32.74
C ALA A 307 -10.68 -27.97 32.64
N VAL A 308 -10.92 -28.59 31.49
CA VAL A 308 -10.59 -30.01 31.24
C VAL A 308 -9.08 -30.26 31.30
N GLN A 309 -8.26 -29.39 30.69
CA GLN A 309 -6.80 -29.49 30.78
C GLN A 309 -6.28 -29.34 32.23
N ALA A 310 -6.86 -28.42 33.01
CA ALA A 310 -6.51 -28.25 34.41
C ALA A 310 -6.88 -29.47 35.27
N ALA A 311 -8.05 -30.07 35.00
CA ALA A 311 -8.49 -31.29 35.68
C ALA A 311 -7.61 -32.51 35.32
N ALA A 312 -7.20 -32.65 34.06
CA ALA A 312 -6.34 -33.75 33.60
C ALA A 312 -4.87 -33.60 34.06
N GLY A 313 -4.36 -32.38 34.23
CA GLY A 313 -3.00 -32.11 34.72
C GLY A 313 -2.83 -32.25 36.24
N GLY A 314 -3.94 -32.33 36.99
CA GLY A 314 -3.92 -32.33 38.46
C GLY A 314 -3.46 -33.63 39.14
N THR A 315 -3.30 -34.73 38.40
CA THR A 315 -3.05 -36.06 39.01
C THR A 315 -1.61 -36.57 38.90
N ALA A 316 -0.70 -35.84 38.25
CA ALA A 316 0.62 -36.37 37.91
C ALA A 316 1.80 -35.99 38.83
N ASN A 317 1.62 -35.24 39.92
CA ASN A 317 2.78 -34.82 40.73
C ASN A 317 2.54 -34.79 42.25
N LYS A 318 2.39 -35.97 42.85
CA LYS A 318 2.64 -36.21 44.29
C LYS A 318 3.32 -37.57 44.49
N ARG A 319 4.53 -37.76 43.95
CA ARG A 319 5.50 -38.77 44.42
C ARG A 319 6.82 -38.69 43.63
N ALA A 320 7.74 -37.87 44.13
CA ALA A 320 9.20 -37.96 44.04
C ALA A 320 9.71 -36.55 44.39
N GLY A 321 10.22 -36.31 45.59
CA GLY A 321 11.59 -36.69 45.88
C GLY A 321 12.50 -35.64 45.25
N ALA A 322 12.97 -34.69 46.06
CA ALA A 322 13.95 -33.70 45.64
C ALA A 322 15.16 -34.35 44.96
N PRO A 323 15.68 -33.77 43.87
CA PRO A 323 17.11 -33.77 43.67
C PRO A 323 17.65 -32.35 43.46
N ALA A 324 18.73 -32.10 44.20
CA ALA A 324 19.88 -31.27 43.92
C ALA A 324 19.77 -30.26 42.74
N HIS A 325 19.75 -29.01 43.17
CA HIS A 325 20.38 -27.85 42.54
C HIS A 325 21.43 -28.18 41.45
N PRO A 326 21.16 -27.87 40.16
CA PRO A 326 22.22 -27.85 39.16
C PRO A 326 23.00 -26.55 39.31
N GLN A 327 24.31 -26.69 39.52
CA GLN A 327 25.27 -25.60 39.47
C GLN A 327 25.27 -24.95 38.10
N ARG A 328 25.17 -23.62 38.12
CA ARG A 328 25.22 -22.71 36.98
C ARG A 328 26.66 -22.69 36.44
N LEU A 329 26.96 -23.54 35.46
CA LEU A 329 28.23 -23.45 34.71
C LEU A 329 28.23 -22.17 33.87
N ARG A 330 29.07 -21.21 34.28
CA ARG A 330 29.50 -20.07 33.46
C ARG A 330 30.28 -20.63 32.27
N VAL A 331 29.70 -20.56 31.08
CA VAL A 331 30.47 -20.69 29.83
C VAL A 331 31.04 -19.31 29.51
N LEU A 332 32.32 -19.14 29.83
CA LEU A 332 33.20 -18.15 29.20
C LEU A 332 33.35 -18.57 27.73
N LYS A 333 32.92 -17.71 26.80
CA LYS A 333 33.28 -17.86 25.39
C LYS A 333 34.37 -16.83 25.07
N GLU A 334 35.54 -17.38 24.82
CA GLU A 334 36.74 -16.68 24.40
C GLU A 334 36.57 -16.03 23.03
N SER A 335 37.13 -14.83 22.94
CA SER A 335 37.37 -14.05 21.73
C SER A 335 38.38 -14.74 20.82
N GLY A 336 37.92 -15.28 19.69
CA GLY A 336 38.76 -15.78 18.60
C GLY A 336 38.83 -14.78 17.45
N SER A 337 39.81 -13.88 17.51
CA SER A 337 40.29 -13.06 16.39
C SER A 337 41.02 -13.95 15.38
N ALA A 338 40.61 -13.94 14.11
CA ALA A 338 41.43 -14.48 13.01
C ALA A 338 41.27 -13.61 11.75
N ARG A 339 42.33 -12.83 11.51
CA ARG A 339 42.68 -12.23 10.21
C ARG A 339 43.06 -13.31 9.21
N GLY A 340 42.67 -13.15 7.96
CA GLY A 340 43.24 -13.80 6.78
C GLY A 340 42.57 -13.21 5.53
N LYS A 341 43.19 -12.17 4.96
CA LYS A 341 43.91 -12.19 3.67
C LYS A 341 42.99 -12.30 2.45
#